data_AF-A0A2X5PC68-F1
#
_entry.id   AF-A0A2X5PC68-F1
#
_cell.length_a   1.000
_cell.length_b   1.000
_cell.length_c   1.000
_cell.angle_alpha   90.00
_cell.angle_beta   90.00
_cell.angle_gamma   90.00
#
_symmetry.space_group_name_H-M   'P 1'
#
loop_
_entity.id
_entity.type
_entity.pdbx_description
1 polymer ?
#
loop_
_entity_poly.entity_id
_entity_poly.type
_entity_poly.pdbx_seq_one_letter_code
_entity_poly.pdbx_strand_id
1 'polypeptide(L)'
;MLFLPKLLSVILIWCKGAKPYGGAARVFISLMLEMLFSVLLAPVRMLFHTVFVVSAFLGLKAVWNSPQRDDDATPWSEAFARHGLQMLLGIVWATGMGWLNLNFLWWLAPIVFSLILSPFVSAFSSRATLGLKSQRAKLFLIPEEYAPPQELVDTDKYLTLNHRRALNNGFMHAVFNPAFNALATAMATSRHKQSQLLDHARDRQVDLALSEAPEKLGREQRLQLISDPVVLARVHSRLWQSGEKYHQWLSSYQKMALSPEVLPQR
;
A
#
# COMPACT_ATOMS: atom_id res chain seq x y z
N MET A 1 17.61 9.57 -20.14
CA MET A 1 16.23 9.41 -20.68
C MET A 1 16.28 8.43 -21.83
N LEU A 2 15.58 7.31 -21.73
CA LEU A 2 15.52 6.33 -22.81
C LEU A 2 14.37 6.69 -23.77
N PHE A 3 14.55 7.73 -24.58
CA PHE A 3 13.54 8.16 -25.57
C PHE A 3 13.38 7.16 -26.71
N LEU A 4 14.49 6.60 -27.18
CA LEU A 4 14.52 5.68 -28.31
C LEU A 4 13.66 4.42 -28.07
N PRO A 5 13.79 3.66 -26.98
CA PRO A 5 12.96 2.49 -26.77
C PRO A 5 11.47 2.85 -26.57
N LYS A 6 11.15 4.02 -26.00
CA LYS A 6 9.74 4.47 -25.89
C LYS A 6 9.12 4.71 -27.27
N LEU A 7 9.85 5.36 -28.17
CA LEU A 7 9.39 5.60 -29.54
C LEU A 7 9.23 4.28 -30.29
N LEU A 8 10.21 3.38 -30.19
CA LEU A 8 10.16 2.05 -30.79
C LEU A 8 8.97 1.23 -30.28
N SER A 9 8.67 1.30 -28.98
CA SER A 9 7.49 0.64 -28.40
C SER A 9 6.18 1.14 -28.99
N VAL A 10 6.02 2.45 -29.19
CA VAL A 10 4.79 3.01 -29.79
C VAL A 10 4.66 2.61 -31.25
N ILE A 11 5.75 2.65 -32.02
CA ILE A 11 5.76 2.17 -33.41
C ILE A 11 5.36 0.70 -33.47
N LEU A 12 5.93 -0.13 -32.59
CA LEU A 12 5.58 -1.56 -32.48
C LEU A 12 4.10 -1.77 -32.17
N ILE A 13 3.54 -0.98 -31.23
CA ILE A 13 2.12 -1.03 -30.87
C ILE A 13 1.24 -0.64 -32.06
N TRP A 14 1.62 0.36 -32.85
CA TRP A 14 0.89 0.72 -34.07
C TRP A 14 0.94 -0.38 -35.12
N CYS A 15 2.09 -1.02 -35.32
CA CYS A 15 2.23 -2.14 -36.26
C CYS A 15 1.44 -3.39 -35.83
N LYS A 16 1.44 -3.72 -34.53
CA LYS A 16 0.73 -4.90 -33.99
C LYS A 16 -0.77 -4.67 -33.75
N GLY A 17 -1.20 -3.41 -33.70
CA GLY A 17 -2.58 -3.02 -33.45
C GLY A 17 -2.74 -2.36 -32.08
N ALA A 18 -3.11 -1.08 -32.10
CA ALA A 18 -3.20 -0.25 -30.89
C ALA A 18 -4.56 -0.35 -30.15
N LYS A 19 -5.50 -1.18 -30.64
CA LYS A 19 -6.85 -1.31 -30.06
C LYS A 19 -6.82 -1.72 -28.56
N PRO A 20 -6.00 -2.68 -28.12
CA PRO A 20 -5.88 -3.06 -26.71
C PRO A 20 -5.32 -1.93 -25.81
N TYR A 21 -4.74 -0.89 -26.39
CA TYR A 21 -4.17 0.26 -25.69
C TYR A 21 -5.05 1.52 -25.81
N GLY A 22 -6.33 1.36 -26.20
CA GLY A 22 -7.27 2.47 -26.40
C GLY A 22 -7.22 3.13 -27.79
N GLY A 23 -6.33 2.69 -28.68
CA GLY A 23 -6.20 3.16 -30.07
C GLY A 23 -4.95 4.00 -30.34
N ALA A 24 -4.56 4.11 -31.61
CA ALA A 24 -3.27 4.69 -32.02
C ALA A 24 -3.07 6.14 -31.55
N ALA A 25 -4.10 6.99 -31.71
CA ALA A 25 -4.06 8.37 -31.27
C ALA A 25 -3.95 8.51 -29.73
N ARG A 26 -4.61 7.63 -28.98
CA ARG A 26 -4.56 7.65 -27.51
C ARG A 26 -3.21 7.20 -26.98
N VAL A 27 -2.59 6.21 -27.64
CA VAL A 27 -1.20 5.81 -27.35
C VAL A 27 -0.24 6.98 -27.60
N PHE A 28 -0.40 7.72 -28.70
CA PHE A 28 0.42 8.89 -28.98
C PHE A 28 0.29 9.97 -27.90
N ILE A 29 -0.95 10.32 -27.53
CA ILE A 29 -1.22 11.31 -26.47
C ILE A 29 -0.65 10.82 -25.13
N SER A 30 -0.80 9.53 -24.82
CA SER A 30 -0.22 8.93 -23.61
C SER A 30 1.31 9.06 -23.61
N LEU A 31 1.98 8.79 -24.73
CA LEU A 31 3.43 8.98 -24.86
C LEU A 31 3.82 10.45 -24.64
N MET A 32 3.12 11.40 -25.26
CA MET A 32 3.41 12.84 -25.11
C MET A 32 3.28 13.28 -23.65
N LEU A 33 2.18 12.90 -22.99
CA LEU A 33 1.95 13.22 -21.59
C LEU A 33 2.99 12.53 -20.68
N GLU A 34 3.31 11.26 -20.93
CA GLU A 34 4.34 10.54 -20.18
C GLU A 34 5.71 11.19 -20.32
N MET A 35 6.07 11.67 -21.52
CA MET A 35 7.31 12.40 -21.74
C MET A 35 7.32 13.73 -21.00
N LEU A 36 6.21 14.48 -21.02
CA LEU A 36 6.06 15.72 -20.25
C LEU A 36 6.28 15.46 -18.75
N PHE A 37 5.58 14.49 -18.17
CA PHE A 37 5.77 14.10 -16.76
C PHE A 37 7.19 13.61 -16.49
N SER A 38 7.78 12.83 -17.40
CA SER A 38 9.15 12.34 -17.24
C SER A 38 10.15 13.48 -17.15
N VAL A 39 10.03 14.48 -18.03
CA VAL A 39 10.88 15.68 -18.06
C VAL A 39 10.68 16.49 -16.78
N LEU A 40 9.44 16.72 -16.36
CA LEU A 40 9.14 17.46 -15.12
C LEU A 40 9.68 16.77 -13.87
N LEU A 41 9.58 15.45 -13.80
CA LEU A 41 10.03 14.68 -12.64
C LEU A 41 11.54 14.40 -12.62
N ALA A 42 12.26 14.58 -13.73
CA ALA A 42 13.68 14.27 -13.78
C ALA A 42 14.53 15.18 -12.87
N PRO A 43 14.43 16.53 -12.95
CA PRO A 43 15.16 17.43 -12.05
C PRO A 43 14.80 17.23 -10.58
N VAL A 44 13.50 17.01 -10.31
CA VAL A 44 12.98 16.73 -8.96
C VAL A 44 13.65 15.47 -8.38
N ARG A 45 13.68 14.38 -9.14
CA ARG A 45 14.34 13.13 -8.72
C ARG A 45 15.85 13.31 -8.54
N MET A 46 16.50 14.08 -9.41
CA MET A 46 17.93 14.36 -9.28
C MET A 46 18.24 15.10 -7.97
N LEU A 47 17.43 16.08 -7.57
CA LEU A 47 17.63 16.80 -6.31
C LEU A 47 17.46 15.88 -5.10
N PHE A 48 16.41 15.05 -5.08
CA PHE A 48 16.24 14.06 -4.02
C PHE A 48 17.38 13.05 -3.97
N HIS A 49 17.92 12.67 -5.13
CA HIS A 49 19.09 11.79 -5.19
C HIS A 49 20.32 12.43 -4.58
N THR A 50 20.58 13.70 -4.87
CA THR A 50 21.68 14.45 -4.25
C THR A 50 21.51 14.56 -2.74
N VAL A 51 20.30 14.91 -2.27
CA VAL A 51 20.00 14.97 -0.83
C VAL A 51 20.23 13.61 -0.19
N PHE A 52 19.73 12.53 -0.79
CA PHE A 52 19.92 11.17 -0.29
C PHE A 52 21.40 10.80 -0.15
N VAL A 53 22.22 11.08 -1.16
CA VAL A 53 23.66 10.80 -1.12
C VAL A 53 24.35 11.64 -0.04
N VAL A 54 24.09 12.95 0.01
CA VAL A 54 24.70 13.84 1.01
C VAL A 54 24.26 13.48 2.43
N SER A 55 22.98 13.15 2.64
CA SER A 55 22.46 12.68 3.92
C SER A 55 23.14 11.39 4.40
N ALA A 56 23.43 10.46 3.48
CA ALA A 56 24.17 9.25 3.80
C ALA A 56 25.60 9.56 4.28
N PHE A 57 26.31 10.48 3.62
CA PHE A 57 27.63 10.93 4.06
C PHE A 57 27.60 11.65 5.43
N LEU A 58 26.54 12.37 5.74
CA LEU A 58 26.33 13.06 7.03
C LEU A 58 25.85 12.12 8.15
N GLY A 59 25.65 10.83 7.88
CA GLY A 59 25.16 9.86 8.86
C GLY A 59 23.70 10.05 9.26
N LEU A 60 22.92 10.82 8.47
CA LEU A 60 21.49 10.98 8.70
C LEU A 60 20.78 9.67 8.33
N LYS A 61 20.23 8.99 9.34
CA LYS A 61 19.53 7.72 9.14
C LYS A 61 18.24 7.95 8.35
N ALA A 62 18.15 7.37 7.16
CA ALA A 62 16.89 7.28 6.44
C ALA A 62 15.98 6.27 7.16
N VAL A 63 14.91 6.77 7.78
CA VAL A 63 13.89 5.90 8.38
C VAL A 63 13.00 5.38 7.26
N TRP A 64 13.00 4.07 7.04
CA TRP A 64 12.04 3.43 6.15
C TRP A 64 10.69 3.33 6.85
N ASN A 65 9.82 4.30 6.61
CA ASN A 65 8.42 4.21 6.99
C ASN A 65 7.68 3.42 5.91
N SER A 66 6.85 2.46 6.31
CA SER A 66 5.99 1.76 5.36
C SER A 66 5.15 2.78 4.60
N PRO A 67 5.15 2.77 3.25
CA PRO A 67 4.26 3.62 2.48
C PRO A 67 2.82 3.43 2.94
N GLN A 68 2.06 4.53 3.03
CA GLN A 68 0.62 4.46 3.23
C GLN A 68 0.01 3.73 2.04
N ARG A 69 -0.88 2.76 2.32
CA ARG A 69 -1.51 1.89 1.33
C ARG A 69 -2.97 2.26 1.03
N ASP A 70 -3.52 3.21 1.78
CA ASP A 70 -4.83 3.78 1.48
C ASP A 70 -4.71 4.85 0.39
N ASP A 71 -5.81 5.08 -0.33
CA ASP A 71 -6.00 6.04 -1.43
C ASP A 71 -5.90 7.52 -0.98
N ASP A 72 -5.03 7.81 -0.01
CA ASP A 72 -4.80 9.15 0.52
C ASP A 72 -3.96 9.95 -0.48
N ALA A 73 -4.65 10.74 -1.30
CA ALA A 73 -4.02 11.74 -2.13
C ALA A 73 -3.13 12.66 -1.28
N THR A 74 -1.90 12.93 -1.73
CA THR A 74 -0.97 13.78 -1.00
C THR A 74 -1.62 15.14 -0.74
N PRO A 75 -1.83 15.53 0.54
CA PRO A 75 -2.40 16.83 0.85
C PRO A 75 -1.46 17.93 0.36
N TRP A 76 -2.02 19.08 -0.02
CA TRP A 76 -1.24 20.21 -0.50
C TRP A 76 -0.17 20.63 0.51
N SER A 77 -0.49 20.61 1.81
CA SER A 77 0.48 20.91 2.88
C SER A 77 1.72 20.01 2.81
N GLU A 78 1.55 18.71 2.59
CA GLU A 78 2.65 17.77 2.48
C GLU A 78 3.44 17.95 1.18
N ALA A 79 2.75 18.20 0.06
CA ALA A 79 3.39 18.49 -1.21
C ALA A 79 4.30 19.74 -1.11
N PHE A 80 3.81 20.82 -0.50
CA PHE A 80 4.60 22.03 -0.26
C PHE A 80 5.67 21.84 0.82
N ALA A 81 5.44 21.03 1.85
CA ALA A 81 6.48 20.73 2.85
C ALA A 81 7.66 19.96 2.24
N ARG A 82 7.40 19.00 1.35
CA ARG A 82 8.45 18.18 0.73
C ARG A 82 9.14 18.85 -0.46
N HIS A 83 8.40 19.63 -1.25
CA HIS A 83 8.91 20.25 -2.48
C HIS A 83 9.12 21.76 -2.38
N GLY A 84 8.74 22.40 -1.27
CA GLY A 84 8.79 23.86 -1.11
C GLY A 84 10.19 24.44 -1.27
N LEU A 85 11.22 23.77 -0.74
CA LEU A 85 12.60 24.20 -0.94
C LEU A 85 13.01 24.12 -2.43
N GLN A 86 12.52 23.11 -3.16
CA GLN A 86 12.80 22.94 -4.59
C GLN A 86 12.14 24.05 -5.40
N MET A 87 10.88 24.36 -5.10
CA MET A 87 10.15 25.46 -5.70
C MET A 87 10.84 26.81 -5.42
N LEU A 88 11.25 27.05 -4.17
CA LEU A 88 11.97 28.26 -3.78
C LEU A 88 13.28 28.41 -4.55
N LEU A 89 14.09 27.34 -4.61
CA LEU A 89 15.31 27.31 -5.41
C LEU A 89 15.03 27.63 -6.88
N GLY A 90 13.98 27.06 -7.45
CA GLY A 90 13.52 27.36 -8.80
C GLY A 90 13.19 28.84 -9.00
N ILE A 91 12.42 29.45 -8.08
CA ILE A 91 12.01 30.87 -8.15
C ILE A 91 13.22 31.80 -8.03
N VAL A 92 14.08 31.56 -7.04
CA VAL A 92 15.30 32.37 -6.82
C VAL A 92 16.18 32.32 -8.06
N TRP A 93 16.37 31.14 -8.63
CA TRP A 93 17.22 30.97 -9.81
C TRP A 93 16.58 31.55 -11.07
N ALA A 94 15.27 31.41 -11.25
CA ALA A 94 14.52 32.04 -12.34
C ALA A 94 14.67 33.57 -12.31
N THR A 95 14.51 34.16 -11.14
CA THR A 95 14.56 35.61 -10.94
C THR A 95 15.98 36.13 -11.14
N GLY A 96 16.98 35.46 -10.56
CA GLY A 96 18.38 35.82 -10.72
C GLY A 96 18.84 35.77 -12.18
N MET A 97 18.50 34.70 -12.90
CA MET A 97 18.87 34.55 -14.31
C MET A 97 18.07 35.49 -15.22
N GLY A 98 16.79 35.72 -14.92
CA GLY A 98 15.97 36.70 -15.64
C GLY A 98 16.52 38.12 -15.53
N TRP A 99 17.14 38.48 -14.40
CA TRP A 99 17.79 39.78 -14.24
C TRP A 99 19.13 39.89 -14.97
N LEU A 100 19.93 38.82 -14.97
CA LEU A 100 21.25 38.82 -15.61
C LEU A 100 21.18 38.69 -17.14
N ASN A 101 20.47 37.68 -17.63
CA ASN A 101 20.36 37.38 -19.05
C ASN A 101 19.15 36.49 -19.36
N LEU A 102 18.14 37.06 -20.02
CA LEU A 102 16.91 36.35 -20.33
C LEU A 102 17.11 35.19 -21.33
N ASN A 103 18.09 35.25 -22.23
CA ASN A 103 18.39 34.15 -23.15
C ASN A 103 18.92 32.92 -22.40
N PHE A 104 19.67 33.13 -21.32
CA PHE A 104 20.16 32.04 -20.49
C PHE A 104 19.03 31.36 -19.70
N LEU A 105 18.03 32.13 -19.26
CA LEU A 105 16.83 31.59 -18.61
C LEU A 105 16.07 30.63 -19.54
N TRP A 106 15.93 30.95 -20.84
CA TRP A 106 15.27 30.05 -21.80
C TRP A 106 15.97 28.69 -21.93
N TRP A 107 17.30 28.67 -21.85
CA TRP A 107 18.08 27.44 -21.87
C TRP A 107 17.88 26.59 -20.61
N LEU A 108 17.67 27.23 -19.46
CA LEU A 108 17.43 26.57 -18.17
C LEU A 108 15.95 26.35 -17.86
N ALA A 109 15.05 26.86 -18.69
CA ALA A 109 13.61 26.84 -18.47
C ALA A 109 13.09 25.43 -18.14
N PRO A 110 13.49 24.33 -18.83
CA PRO A 110 12.99 23.00 -18.50
C PRO A 110 13.32 22.59 -17.06
N ILE A 111 14.48 22.97 -16.52
CA ILE A 111 14.91 22.63 -15.16
C ILE A 111 14.18 23.50 -14.15
N VAL A 112 14.25 24.82 -14.34
CA VAL A 112 13.64 25.82 -13.45
C VAL A 112 12.13 25.60 -13.36
N PHE A 113 11.46 25.44 -14.49
CA PHE A 113 10.02 25.20 -14.56
C PHE A 113 9.62 23.92 -13.83
N SER A 114 10.40 22.85 -14.00
CA SER A 114 10.18 21.58 -13.28
C SER A 114 10.28 21.74 -11.77
N LEU A 115 11.25 22.52 -11.29
CA LEU A 115 11.42 22.79 -9.86
C LEU A 115 10.27 23.62 -9.30
N ILE A 116 9.86 24.68 -10.00
CA ILE A 116 8.75 25.54 -9.60
C ILE A 116 7.43 24.75 -9.55
N LEU A 117 7.18 23.90 -10.55
CA LEU A 117 5.93 23.13 -10.65
C LEU A 117 5.93 21.86 -9.79
N SER A 118 7.05 21.50 -9.15
CA SER A 118 7.20 20.26 -8.40
C SER A 118 6.10 19.97 -7.36
N PRO A 119 5.66 20.90 -6.48
CA PRO A 119 4.57 20.60 -5.54
C PRO A 119 3.24 20.33 -6.25
N PHE A 120 2.96 21.02 -7.35
CA PHE A 120 1.73 20.84 -8.14
C PHE A 120 1.74 19.50 -8.87
N VAL A 121 2.84 19.16 -9.55
CA VAL A 121 2.98 17.87 -10.25
C VAL A 121 2.84 16.71 -9.25
N SER A 122 3.44 16.84 -8.07
CA SER A 122 3.34 15.85 -6.98
C SER A 122 1.89 15.68 -6.51
N ALA A 123 1.20 16.78 -6.19
CA ALA A 123 -0.19 16.74 -5.72
C ALA A 123 -1.20 16.31 -6.79
N PHE A 124 -0.96 16.56 -8.08
CA PHE A 124 -1.83 16.10 -9.15
C PHE A 124 -1.59 14.63 -9.49
N SER A 125 -0.33 14.20 -9.57
CA SER A 125 0.00 12.81 -9.91
C SER A 125 -0.36 11.81 -8.80
N SER A 126 -0.48 12.25 -7.54
CA SER A 126 -0.90 11.39 -6.43
C SER A 126 -2.42 11.20 -6.29
N ARG A 127 -3.24 11.92 -7.05
CA ARG A 127 -4.71 11.83 -6.95
C ARG A 127 -5.27 10.68 -7.77
N ALA A 128 -5.87 9.70 -7.09
CA ALA A 128 -6.59 8.60 -7.73
C ALA A 128 -7.69 9.09 -8.70
N THR A 129 -8.37 10.20 -8.39
CA THR A 129 -9.42 10.77 -9.25
C THR A 129 -8.92 11.17 -10.65
N LEU A 130 -7.68 11.67 -10.77
CA LEU A 130 -7.08 12.01 -12.05
C LEU A 130 -6.63 10.76 -12.82
N GLY A 131 -6.12 9.75 -12.10
CA GLY A 131 -5.85 8.42 -12.64
C GLY A 131 -7.10 7.80 -13.25
N LEU A 132 -8.20 7.73 -12.49
CA LEU A 132 -9.49 7.18 -12.94
C LEU A 132 -10.08 7.96 -14.12
N LYS A 133 -9.95 9.29 -14.15
CA LYS A 133 -10.37 10.09 -15.32
C LYS A 133 -9.55 9.77 -16.56
N SER A 134 -8.24 9.61 -16.41
CA SER A 134 -7.33 9.24 -17.52
C SER A 134 -7.64 7.83 -18.04
N GLN A 135 -7.90 6.90 -17.14
CA GLN A 135 -8.33 5.54 -17.47
C GLN A 135 -9.66 5.53 -18.23
N ARG A 136 -10.67 6.31 -17.78
CA ARG A 136 -11.95 6.48 -18.52
C ARG A 136 -11.75 7.11 -19.89
N ALA A 137 -10.79 8.03 -20.03
CA ALA A 137 -10.37 8.59 -21.31
C ALA A 137 -9.57 7.61 -22.18
N LYS A 138 -9.29 6.39 -21.68
CA LYS A 138 -8.43 5.36 -22.29
C LYS A 138 -7.02 5.87 -22.60
N LEU A 139 -6.48 6.69 -21.71
CA LEU A 139 -5.08 7.11 -21.71
C LEU A 139 -4.30 6.22 -20.74
N PHE A 140 -3.03 5.96 -21.08
CA PHE A 140 -2.10 5.14 -20.28
C PHE A 140 -2.58 3.70 -20.00
N LEU A 141 -3.51 3.18 -20.79
CA LEU A 141 -4.02 1.82 -20.59
C LEU A 141 -3.01 0.77 -21.03
N ILE A 142 -2.89 -0.28 -20.24
CA ILE A 142 -2.31 -1.56 -20.65
C ILE A 142 -3.39 -2.51 -21.20
N PRO A 143 -3.03 -3.55 -21.98
CA PRO A 143 -3.99 -4.51 -22.51
C PRO A 143 -4.86 -5.16 -21.43
N GLU A 144 -4.29 -5.45 -20.26
CA GLU A 144 -4.94 -6.06 -19.10
C GLU A 144 -5.95 -5.12 -18.43
N GLU A 145 -5.84 -3.81 -18.63
CA GLU A 145 -6.85 -2.84 -18.15
C GLU A 145 -7.95 -2.61 -19.19
N TYR A 146 -7.63 -2.76 -20.48
CA TYR A 146 -8.61 -2.63 -21.55
C TYR A 146 -9.50 -3.86 -21.68
N ALA A 147 -8.90 -5.04 -21.61
CA ALA A 147 -9.55 -6.34 -21.65
C ALA A 147 -8.95 -7.22 -20.54
N PRO A 148 -9.47 -7.12 -19.30
CA PRO A 148 -8.94 -7.87 -18.17
C PRO A 148 -9.00 -9.37 -18.43
N PRO A 149 -7.87 -10.09 -18.26
CA PRO A 149 -7.88 -11.54 -18.33
C PRO A 149 -8.74 -12.13 -17.20
N GLN A 150 -9.23 -13.34 -17.43
CA GLN A 150 -10.19 -14.01 -16.54
C GLN A 150 -9.67 -14.11 -15.10
N GLU A 151 -8.37 -14.32 -14.93
CA GLU A 151 -7.70 -14.42 -13.64
C GLU A 151 -7.80 -13.13 -12.83
N LEU A 152 -7.69 -11.95 -13.46
CA LEU A 152 -7.85 -10.67 -12.76
C LEU A 152 -9.31 -10.43 -12.38
N VAL A 153 -10.24 -10.78 -13.28
CA VAL A 153 -11.68 -10.67 -13.02
C VAL A 153 -12.10 -11.57 -11.86
N ASP A 154 -11.61 -12.80 -11.81
CA ASP A 154 -11.94 -13.75 -10.76
C ASP A 154 -11.26 -13.40 -9.43
N THR A 155 -10.06 -12.81 -9.47
CA THR A 155 -9.39 -12.26 -8.28
C THR A 155 -10.18 -11.08 -7.70
N ASP A 156 -10.68 -10.17 -8.53
CA ASP A 156 -11.50 -9.04 -8.09
C ASP A 156 -12.84 -9.48 -7.48
N LYS A 157 -13.50 -10.47 -8.10
CA LYS A 157 -14.69 -11.12 -7.52
C LYS A 157 -14.37 -11.76 -6.18
N TYR A 158 -13.27 -12.50 -6.08
CA TYR A 158 -12.84 -13.15 -4.84
C TYR A 158 -12.51 -12.13 -3.74
N LEU A 159 -11.85 -11.02 -4.09
CA LEU A 159 -11.58 -9.91 -3.18
C LEU A 159 -12.87 -9.27 -2.66
N THR A 160 -13.81 -8.98 -3.55
CA THR A 160 -15.13 -8.44 -3.19
C THR A 160 -15.89 -9.38 -2.27
N LEU A 161 -15.87 -10.68 -2.57
CA LEU A 161 -16.47 -11.71 -1.70
C LEU A 161 -15.78 -11.76 -0.34
N ASN A 162 -14.46 -11.74 -0.28
CA ASN A 162 -13.72 -11.75 0.99
C ASN A 162 -14.02 -10.52 1.85
N HIS A 163 -14.13 -9.34 1.24
CA HIS A 163 -14.51 -8.12 1.97
C HIS A 163 -15.93 -8.21 2.54
N ARG A 164 -16.89 -8.73 1.78
CA ARG A 164 -18.25 -8.96 2.28
C ARG A 164 -18.28 -10.01 3.40
N ARG A 165 -17.47 -11.05 3.27
CA ARG A 165 -17.31 -12.13 4.26
C ARG A 165 -16.29 -11.80 5.35
N ALA A 166 -15.88 -10.54 5.49
CA ALA A 166 -14.89 -10.15 6.49
C ALA A 166 -15.38 -10.52 7.90
N LEU A 167 -14.56 -11.29 8.60
CA LEU A 167 -14.88 -11.77 9.93
C LEU A 167 -14.63 -10.66 10.96
N ASN A 168 -15.68 -9.91 11.29
CA ASN A 168 -15.65 -8.98 12.41
C ASN A 168 -15.30 -9.72 13.70
N ASN A 169 -14.49 -9.11 14.56
CA ASN A 169 -13.99 -9.76 15.79
C ASN A 169 -13.29 -11.12 15.56
N GLY A 170 -12.58 -11.27 14.43
CA GLY A 170 -11.98 -12.55 14.03
C GLY A 170 -11.09 -13.23 15.07
N PHE A 171 -10.41 -12.47 15.94
CA PHE A 171 -9.67 -13.04 17.07
C PHE A 171 -10.57 -13.86 18.00
N MET A 172 -11.72 -13.31 18.41
CA MET A 172 -12.63 -13.97 19.33
C MET A 172 -13.26 -15.21 18.70
N HIS A 173 -13.61 -15.14 17.41
CA HIS A 173 -14.09 -16.30 16.67
C HIS A 173 -13.01 -17.38 16.51
N ALA A 174 -11.76 -17.02 16.23
CA ALA A 174 -10.65 -17.97 16.15
C ALA A 174 -10.35 -18.64 17.50
N VAL A 175 -10.62 -17.95 18.61
CA VAL A 175 -10.42 -18.48 19.96
C VAL A 175 -11.58 -19.36 20.42
N PHE A 176 -12.83 -19.03 20.10
CA PHE A 176 -14.00 -19.74 20.65
C PHE A 176 -14.68 -20.72 19.70
N ASN A 177 -14.78 -20.41 18.40
CA ASN A 177 -15.47 -21.26 17.45
C ASN A 177 -14.56 -22.43 17.03
N PRO A 178 -14.97 -23.70 17.24
CA PRO A 178 -14.12 -24.84 16.93
C PRO A 178 -13.69 -24.92 15.46
N ALA A 179 -14.56 -24.55 14.52
CA ALA A 179 -14.23 -24.59 13.09
C ALA A 179 -13.22 -23.50 12.71
N PHE A 180 -13.41 -22.27 13.20
CA PHE A 180 -12.44 -21.19 12.95
C PHE A 180 -11.12 -21.43 13.68
N ASN A 181 -11.14 -22.01 14.88
CA ASN A 181 -9.93 -22.40 15.59
C ASN A 181 -9.15 -23.45 14.81
N ALA A 182 -9.81 -24.53 14.36
CA ALA A 182 -9.19 -25.57 13.56
C ALA A 182 -8.60 -25.02 12.25
N LEU A 183 -9.33 -24.14 11.57
CA LEU A 183 -8.84 -23.49 10.35
C LEU A 183 -7.63 -22.58 10.62
N ALA A 184 -7.71 -21.72 11.65
CA ALA A 184 -6.63 -20.79 11.99
C ALA A 184 -5.36 -21.52 12.43
N THR A 185 -5.50 -22.58 13.23
CA THR A 185 -4.38 -23.40 13.68
C THR A 185 -3.77 -24.24 12.55
N ALA A 186 -4.58 -24.74 11.61
CA ALA A 186 -4.09 -25.45 10.42
C ALA A 186 -3.38 -24.55 9.42
N MET A 187 -3.85 -23.31 9.25
CA MET A 187 -3.27 -22.32 8.33
C MET A 187 -2.04 -21.61 8.89
N ALA A 188 -1.85 -21.60 10.21
CA ALA A 188 -0.71 -20.98 10.84
C ALA A 188 0.54 -21.86 10.74
N THR A 189 1.65 -21.30 10.26
CA THR A 189 2.93 -22.01 10.17
C THR A 189 3.71 -21.87 11.47
N SER A 190 3.79 -22.93 12.28
CA SER A 190 4.75 -22.97 13.41
C SER A 190 6.15 -23.19 12.87
N ARG A 191 6.97 -22.12 12.82
CA ARG A 191 8.34 -22.17 12.31
C ARG A 191 9.37 -22.74 13.30
N HIS A 192 8.94 -23.35 14.41
CA HIS A 192 9.82 -23.75 15.50
C HIS A 192 9.84 -25.28 15.72
N LYS A 193 11.03 -25.82 15.96
CA LYS A 193 11.23 -27.21 16.41
C LYS A 193 10.69 -27.41 17.83
N GLN A 194 10.31 -28.64 18.17
CA GLN A 194 9.88 -29.00 19.53
C GLN A 194 11.02 -28.73 20.52
N SER A 195 10.77 -27.87 21.51
CA SER A 195 11.72 -27.49 22.55
C SER A 195 10.96 -27.18 23.83
N GLN A 196 11.42 -27.76 24.95
CA GLN A 196 10.78 -27.57 26.26
C GLN A 196 10.75 -26.10 26.69
N LEU A 197 11.82 -25.33 26.38
CA LEU A 197 11.87 -23.90 26.71
C LEU A 197 10.80 -23.09 25.96
N LEU A 198 10.57 -23.43 24.68
CA LEU A 198 9.54 -22.78 23.87
C LEU A 198 8.14 -23.15 24.39
N ASP A 199 7.93 -24.39 24.79
CA ASP A 199 6.64 -24.82 25.33
C ASP A 199 6.31 -24.15 26.67
N HIS A 200 7.29 -23.96 27.56
CA HIS A 200 7.11 -23.18 28.78
C HIS A 200 6.84 -21.69 28.49
N ALA A 201 7.51 -21.10 27.50
CA ALA A 201 7.26 -19.74 27.09
C ALA A 201 5.84 -19.56 26.55
N ARG A 202 5.36 -20.52 25.75
CA ARG A 202 3.98 -20.57 25.25
C ARG A 202 2.97 -20.67 26.39
N ASP A 203 3.18 -21.57 27.35
CA ASP A 203 2.26 -21.70 28.49
C ASP A 203 2.18 -20.41 29.31
N ARG A 204 3.33 -19.76 29.57
CA ARG A 204 3.35 -18.45 30.22
C ARG A 204 2.56 -17.40 29.43
N GLN A 205 2.69 -17.38 28.11
CA GLN A 205 1.95 -16.46 27.25
C GLN A 205 0.43 -16.72 27.30
N VAL A 206 0.01 -17.98 27.31
CA VAL A 206 -1.40 -18.36 27.49
C VAL A 206 -1.91 -17.91 28.86
N ASP A 207 -1.14 -18.12 29.93
CA ASP A 207 -1.52 -17.72 31.29
C ASP A 207 -1.68 -16.20 31.41
N LEU A 208 -0.72 -15.43 30.88
CA LEU A 208 -0.78 -13.97 30.85
C LEU A 208 -1.95 -13.44 30.03
N ALA A 209 -2.25 -14.08 28.90
CA ALA A 209 -3.40 -13.69 28.09
C ALA A 209 -4.72 -13.94 28.81
N LEU A 210 -4.85 -15.10 29.46
CA LEU A 210 -6.08 -15.51 30.15
C LEU A 210 -6.25 -14.87 31.54
N SER A 211 -5.23 -14.22 32.10
CA SER A 211 -5.35 -13.49 33.38
C SER A 211 -6.07 -12.16 33.24
N GLU A 212 -6.18 -11.63 32.02
CA GLU A 212 -6.89 -10.38 31.73
C GLU A 212 -8.20 -10.62 30.97
N ALA A 213 -9.05 -9.59 30.95
CA ALA A 213 -10.25 -9.56 30.12
C ALA A 213 -9.88 -9.47 28.64
N PRO A 214 -10.65 -10.07 27.71
CA PRO A 214 -10.34 -10.04 26.27
C PRO A 214 -10.27 -8.62 25.68
N GLU A 215 -10.98 -7.67 26.30
CA GLU A 215 -11.01 -6.26 25.89
C GLU A 215 -9.71 -5.52 26.22
N LYS A 216 -8.95 -5.95 27.24
CA LYS A 216 -7.68 -5.35 27.64
C LYS A 216 -6.51 -5.81 26.76
N LEU A 217 -6.67 -6.91 26.04
CA LEU A 217 -5.64 -7.42 25.13
C LEU A 217 -5.45 -6.47 23.95
N GLY A 218 -4.28 -5.84 23.89
CA GLY A 218 -3.90 -4.95 22.80
C GLY A 218 -3.74 -5.68 21.46
N ARG A 219 -3.67 -4.92 20.36
CA ARG A 219 -3.50 -5.46 19.00
C ARG A 219 -2.28 -6.39 18.87
N GLU A 220 -1.13 -5.96 19.40
CA GLU A 220 0.12 -6.73 19.36
C GLU A 220 -0.02 -8.07 20.10
N GLN A 221 -0.62 -8.07 21.29
CA GLN A 221 -0.83 -9.30 22.08
C GLN A 221 -1.76 -10.27 21.36
N ARG A 222 -2.87 -9.77 20.77
CA ARG A 222 -3.79 -10.61 19.97
C ARG A 222 -3.09 -11.22 18.75
N LEU A 223 -2.24 -10.45 18.07
CA LEU A 223 -1.47 -10.94 16.92
C LEU A 223 -0.45 -12.00 17.35
N GLN A 224 0.23 -11.82 18.48
CA GLN A 224 1.15 -12.82 19.03
C GLN A 224 0.43 -14.14 19.33
N LEU A 225 -0.78 -14.09 19.90
CA LEU A 225 -1.58 -15.29 20.18
C LEU A 225 -2.05 -16.01 18.91
N ILE A 226 -2.49 -15.27 17.89
CA ILE A 226 -2.93 -15.87 16.61
C ILE A 226 -1.75 -16.44 15.83
N SER A 227 -0.57 -15.83 15.93
CA SER A 227 0.59 -16.20 15.10
C SER A 227 1.18 -17.58 15.45
N ASP A 228 0.97 -18.08 16.67
CA ASP A 228 1.42 -19.41 17.09
C ASP A 228 0.22 -20.37 17.20
N PRO A 229 0.13 -21.40 16.34
CA PRO A 229 -0.99 -22.34 16.34
C PRO A 229 -1.11 -23.13 17.64
N VAL A 230 0.00 -23.41 18.33
CA VAL A 230 0.00 -24.16 19.59
C VAL A 230 -0.60 -23.30 20.70
N VAL A 231 -0.22 -22.02 20.74
CA VAL A 231 -0.77 -21.06 21.70
C VAL A 231 -2.27 -20.87 21.46
N LEU A 232 -2.67 -20.64 20.21
CA LEU A 232 -4.08 -20.45 19.86
C LEU A 232 -4.95 -21.67 20.21
N ALA A 233 -4.46 -22.89 19.94
CA ALA A 233 -5.15 -24.13 20.32
C ALA A 233 -5.25 -24.30 21.85
N ARG A 234 -4.19 -23.98 22.61
CA ARG A 234 -4.19 -24.05 24.08
C ARG A 234 -5.13 -23.03 24.72
N VAL A 235 -5.19 -21.81 24.18
CA VAL A 235 -6.16 -20.79 24.62
C VAL A 235 -7.59 -21.33 24.41
N HIS A 236 -7.89 -21.83 23.22
CA HIS A 236 -9.19 -22.44 22.92
C HIS A 236 -9.55 -23.58 23.88
N SER A 237 -8.65 -24.54 24.07
CA SER A 237 -8.91 -25.69 24.94
C SER A 237 -9.15 -25.28 26.39
N ARG A 238 -8.36 -24.35 26.94
CA ARG A 238 -8.51 -23.89 28.33
C ARG A 238 -9.79 -23.10 28.57
N LEU A 239 -10.21 -22.28 27.61
CA LEU A 239 -11.47 -21.54 27.69
C LEU A 239 -12.68 -22.47 27.70
N TRP A 240 -12.65 -23.55 26.91
CA TRP A 240 -13.71 -24.55 26.89
C TRP A 240 -13.69 -25.50 28.10
N GLN A 241 -12.51 -25.86 28.61
CA GLN A 241 -12.37 -26.74 29.78
C GLN A 241 -12.69 -26.02 31.10
N SER A 242 -12.42 -24.72 31.20
CA SER A 242 -12.54 -23.94 32.43
C SER A 242 -13.45 -22.72 32.24
N GLY A 243 -14.60 -22.92 31.60
CA GLY A 243 -15.51 -21.83 31.25
C GLY A 243 -15.98 -20.98 32.45
N GLU A 244 -16.16 -21.59 33.62
CA GLU A 244 -16.54 -20.86 34.85
C GLU A 244 -15.46 -19.88 35.31
N LYS A 245 -14.18 -20.27 35.22
CA LYS A 245 -13.03 -19.43 35.59
C LYS A 245 -12.88 -18.23 34.66
N TYR A 246 -13.21 -18.40 33.38
CA TYR A 246 -13.03 -17.38 32.34
C TYR A 246 -14.37 -16.78 31.87
N HIS A 247 -15.30 -16.56 32.80
CA HIS A 247 -16.66 -16.09 32.48
C HIS A 247 -16.69 -14.75 31.71
N GLN A 248 -15.71 -13.85 31.96
CA GLN A 248 -15.59 -12.59 31.20
C GLN A 248 -15.34 -12.85 29.70
N TRP A 249 -14.54 -13.86 29.35
CA TRP A 249 -14.29 -14.21 27.96
C TRP A 249 -15.52 -14.79 27.27
N LEU A 250 -16.23 -15.70 27.96
CA LEU A 250 -17.47 -16.30 27.47
C LEU A 250 -18.58 -15.27 27.26
N SER A 251 -18.79 -14.39 28.24
CA SER A 251 -19.81 -13.35 28.16
C SER A 251 -19.50 -12.32 27.07
N SER A 252 -18.23 -11.96 26.84
CA SER A 252 -17.84 -11.14 25.69
C SER A 252 -18.12 -11.84 24.37
N TYR A 253 -17.85 -13.16 24.25
CA TYR A 253 -18.11 -13.92 23.02
C TYR A 253 -19.61 -14.09 22.74
N GLN A 254 -20.43 -14.34 23.77
CA GLN A 254 -21.89 -14.49 23.62
C GLN A 254 -22.58 -13.25 23.07
N LYS A 255 -22.00 -12.06 23.30
CA LYS A 255 -22.50 -10.80 22.73
C LYS A 255 -22.16 -10.62 21.25
N MET A 256 -21.27 -11.45 20.70
CA MET A 256 -20.81 -11.34 19.32
C MET A 256 -21.67 -12.19 18.39
N ALA A 257 -22.32 -11.54 17.42
CA ALA A 257 -23.03 -12.23 16.36
C ALA A 257 -22.07 -12.57 15.21
N LEU A 258 -22.14 -13.80 14.72
CA LEU A 258 -21.48 -14.17 13.47
C LEU A 258 -22.29 -13.59 12.30
N SER A 259 -21.65 -12.83 11.42
CA SER A 259 -22.32 -12.35 10.20
C SER A 259 -22.72 -13.53 9.32
N PRO A 260 -23.98 -13.60 8.84
CA PRO A 260 -24.51 -14.76 8.13
C PRO A 260 -23.79 -15.03 6.80
N GLU A 261 -23.16 -14.02 6.21
CA GLU A 261 -22.43 -14.12 4.94
C GLU A 261 -21.06 -14.81 5.06
N VAL A 262 -20.51 -14.91 6.28
CA VAL A 262 -19.16 -15.43 6.53
C VAL A 262 -19.03 -16.90 6.16
N LEU A 263 -20.08 -17.68 6.42
CA LEU A 263 -20.10 -19.10 6.06
C LEU A 263 -20.67 -19.25 4.64
N PRO A 264 -20.10 -20.12 3.80
CA PRO A 264 -20.69 -20.43 2.50
C PRO A 264 -22.11 -20.98 2.74
N GLN A 265 -23.10 -20.41 2.03
CA GLN A 265 -24.45 -20.97 1.99
C GLN A 265 -24.32 -22.36 1.35
N ARG A 266 -24.74 -23.39 2.09
CA ARG A 266 -24.76 -24.77 1.61
C ARG A 266 -25.86 -24.98 0.59
#